data_AF-A0A9Q1KXS6-F1
#
_entry.id   AF-A0A9Q1KXS6-F1
#
_cell.length_a   1.000
_cell.length_b   1.000
_cell.length_c   1.000
_cell.angle_alpha   90.00
_cell.angle_beta   90.00
_cell.angle_gamma   90.00
#
_symmetry.space_group_name_H-M   'P 1'
#
loop_
_entity.id
_entity.type
_entity.pdbx_description
1 polymer ?
#
loop_
_entity_poly.entity_id
_entity_poly.type
_entity_poly.pdbx_seq_one_letter_code
_entity_poly.pdbx_strand_id
1 'polypeptide(L)'
;MRISILHLFFRSCENYVIFIPLITLYKAPILLFKGWQRLVQDLVGREGPFLETVCVPFAGLLIVLWPIAVLLATIGGVLSSIGFGVYASVIAYQIWDNFFKGCEHVGKELLVKGAITTADLDAWQQSKNNKIVTVGIPAYVFLDCFLRSIKDGFAGFLMSDNVKLTSLNRPEGRVFDWLFDPMSIMKAQLKSLQLEESEELYLFKFCLYGGDTTRMEAWDNGGAPPREDIRRAQLEGIGRRLQGFCLTLSRLPTSRRRFIQVVKEIAQGSNQRSYSFGAAAV
;
A
#
# COMPACT_ATOMS: atom_id res chain seq x y z
N MET A 1 4.58 21.27 -9.45
CA MET A 1 4.99 19.95 -9.98
C MET A 1 4.07 18.87 -9.39
N ARG A 2 2.92 18.61 -10.02
CA ARG A 2 1.92 17.62 -9.56
C ARG A 2 2.15 16.29 -10.27
N ILE A 3 3.02 15.45 -9.72
CA ILE A 3 3.17 14.07 -10.21
C ILE A 3 2.11 13.24 -9.48
N SER A 4 1.02 12.92 -10.18
CA SER A 4 -0.05 12.05 -9.67
C SER A 4 0.56 10.72 -9.21
N ILE A 5 0.15 10.20 -8.05
CA ILE A 5 0.60 8.88 -7.60
C ILE A 5 0.19 7.77 -8.54
N LEU A 6 -0.91 7.93 -9.29
CA LEU A 6 -1.16 7.05 -10.42
C LEU A 6 0.04 7.05 -11.37
N HIS A 7 0.63 8.20 -11.69
CA HIS A 7 1.82 8.32 -12.53
C HIS A 7 3.14 7.89 -11.85
N LEU A 8 3.27 7.86 -10.52
CA LEU A 8 4.46 7.32 -9.83
C LEU A 8 4.37 5.81 -9.59
N PHE A 9 3.15 5.34 -9.34
CA PHE A 9 2.80 3.93 -9.23
C PHE A 9 2.85 3.26 -10.60
N PHE A 10 2.21 3.87 -11.60
CA PHE A 10 2.31 3.47 -13.00
C PHE A 10 3.76 3.58 -13.44
N ARG A 11 4.52 4.64 -13.12
CA ARG A 11 5.94 4.71 -13.48
C ARG A 11 6.84 3.70 -12.77
N SER A 12 6.51 3.26 -11.55
CA SER A 12 7.29 2.22 -10.84
C SER A 12 6.96 0.81 -11.35
N CYS A 13 5.69 0.50 -11.61
CA CYS A 13 5.27 -0.72 -12.31
C CYS A 13 5.70 -0.72 -13.78
N GLU A 14 5.59 0.41 -14.49
CA GLU A 14 6.08 0.63 -15.86
C GLU A 14 7.58 0.41 -15.92
N ASN A 15 8.34 0.88 -14.93
CA ASN A 15 9.77 0.59 -14.94
C ASN A 15 10.00 -0.91 -14.95
N TYR A 16 9.34 -1.74 -14.15
CA TYR A 16 9.53 -3.20 -14.25
C TYR A 16 8.92 -3.83 -15.51
N VAL A 17 7.71 -3.42 -15.89
CA VAL A 17 6.96 -3.91 -17.05
C VAL A 17 7.59 -3.49 -18.37
N ILE A 18 8.35 -2.38 -18.44
CA ILE A 18 9.04 -1.87 -19.63
C ILE A 18 10.52 -2.26 -19.60
N PHE A 19 11.19 -2.20 -18.45
CA PHE A 19 12.64 -2.45 -18.36
C PHE A 19 12.99 -3.91 -18.57
N ILE A 20 12.18 -4.86 -18.05
CA ILE A 20 12.38 -6.29 -18.31
C ILE A 20 12.26 -6.59 -19.81
N PRO A 21 11.18 -6.24 -20.53
CA PRO A 21 11.08 -6.51 -21.96
C PRO A 21 12.12 -5.73 -22.77
N LEU A 22 12.49 -4.51 -22.38
CA LEU A 22 13.54 -3.74 -23.04
C LEU A 22 14.90 -4.44 -22.94
N ILE A 23 15.26 -4.95 -21.75
CA ILE A 23 16.48 -5.73 -21.55
C ILE A 23 16.43 -7.04 -22.34
N THR A 24 15.30 -7.75 -22.31
CA THR A 24 15.19 -9.01 -23.05
C THR A 24 15.24 -8.79 -24.55
N LEU A 25 14.61 -7.74 -25.08
CA LEU A 25 14.64 -7.38 -26.50
C LEU A 25 16.04 -6.91 -26.94
N TYR A 26 16.77 -6.20 -26.08
CA TYR A 26 18.14 -5.78 -26.36
C TYR A 26 19.15 -6.95 -26.31
N LYS A 27 19.00 -7.86 -25.34
CA LYS A 27 19.90 -9.02 -25.19
C LYS A 27 19.56 -10.18 -26.13
N ALA A 28 18.31 -10.31 -26.57
CA ALA A 28 17.88 -11.35 -27.50
C ALA A 28 18.76 -11.45 -28.77
N PRO A 29 19.04 -10.37 -29.53
CA PRO A 29 19.88 -10.45 -30.73
C PRO A 29 21.33 -10.84 -30.39
N ILE A 30 21.86 -10.37 -29.25
CA ILE A 30 23.23 -10.69 -28.80
C ILE A 30 23.35 -12.17 -28.43
N LEU A 31 22.37 -12.71 -27.69
CA LEU A 31 22.31 -14.12 -27.29
C LEU A 31 22.06 -15.03 -28.49
N LEU A 32 21.21 -14.60 -29.43
CA LEU A 32 20.93 -15.31 -30.68
C LEU A 32 22.20 -15.44 -31.51
N PHE A 33 22.87 -14.32 -31.81
CA PHE A 33 24.06 -14.32 -32.64
C PHE A 33 25.22 -15.10 -32.00
N LYS A 34 25.48 -14.88 -30.70
CA LYS A 34 26.59 -15.54 -29.99
C LYS A 34 26.36 -17.04 -29.81
N GLY A 35 25.12 -17.47 -29.55
CA GLY A 35 24.78 -18.89 -29.44
C GLY A 35 24.78 -19.60 -30.79
N TRP A 36 24.26 -18.93 -31.82
CA TRP A 36 24.21 -19.47 -33.18
C TRP A 36 25.61 -19.64 -33.77
N GLN A 37 26.51 -18.67 -33.60
CA GLN A 37 27.90 -18.80 -34.04
C GLN A 37 28.63 -19.97 -33.39
N ARG A 38 28.42 -20.23 -32.09
CA ARG A 38 29.00 -21.39 -31.41
C ARG A 38 28.49 -22.71 -31.97
N LEU A 39 27.17 -22.82 -32.19
CA LEU A 39 26.56 -24.03 -32.77
C LEU A 39 27.06 -24.31 -34.19
N VAL A 40 27.28 -23.26 -35.00
CA VAL A 40 27.88 -23.39 -36.33
C VAL A 40 29.35 -23.80 -36.24
N GLN A 41 30.12 -23.26 -35.30
CA GLN A 41 31.52 -23.66 -35.08
C GLN A 41 31.64 -25.12 -34.62
N ASP A 42 30.74 -25.57 -33.74
CA ASP A 42 30.69 -26.97 -33.26
C ASP A 42 30.28 -27.95 -34.37
N LEU A 43 29.52 -27.49 -35.37
CA LEU A 43 29.19 -28.28 -36.56
C LEU A 43 30.37 -28.39 -37.53
N VAL A 44 31.12 -27.31 -37.75
CA VAL A 44 32.25 -27.25 -38.71
C VAL A 44 33.51 -27.88 -38.15
N GLY A 45 33.77 -27.81 -36.84
CA GLY A 45 35.01 -28.30 -36.22
C GLY A 45 35.07 -29.81 -35.93
N ARG A 46 34.08 -30.59 -36.35
CA ARG A 46 33.95 -32.02 -35.98
C ARG A 46 34.41 -32.93 -37.12
N GLU A 47 35.71 -33.15 -37.23
CA GLU A 47 36.31 -34.06 -38.23
C GLU A 47 36.47 -35.47 -37.64
N GLY A 48 35.59 -36.42 -38.01
CA GLY A 48 35.65 -37.79 -37.50
C GLY A 48 34.75 -38.78 -38.27
N PRO A 49 35.30 -39.81 -38.93
CA PRO A 49 34.61 -40.62 -39.96
C PRO A 49 33.46 -41.52 -39.46
N PHE A 50 33.27 -41.68 -38.14
CA PHE A 50 32.19 -42.49 -37.55
C PHE A 50 31.07 -41.68 -36.88
N LEU A 51 31.26 -40.37 -36.66
CA LEU A 51 30.25 -39.51 -36.01
C LEU A 51 29.43 -38.66 -36.99
N GLU A 52 29.88 -38.53 -38.24
CA GLU A 52 29.26 -37.66 -39.25
C GLU A 52 27.87 -38.12 -39.71
N THR A 53 27.60 -39.43 -39.81
CA THR A 53 26.33 -39.93 -40.37
C THR A 53 25.16 -39.83 -39.40
N VAL A 54 25.42 -39.90 -38.08
CA VAL A 54 24.37 -39.87 -37.05
C VAL A 54 24.23 -38.49 -36.43
N CYS A 55 25.33 -37.76 -36.17
CA CYS A 55 25.30 -36.56 -35.32
C CYS A 55 25.00 -35.25 -36.08
N VAL A 56 25.31 -35.18 -37.38
CA VAL A 56 25.05 -34.00 -38.24
C VAL A 56 23.57 -33.60 -38.32
N PRO A 57 22.60 -34.53 -38.50
CA PRO A 57 21.18 -34.14 -38.51
C PRO A 57 20.69 -33.60 -37.17
N PHE A 58 21.16 -34.13 -36.03
CA PHE A 58 20.81 -33.60 -34.70
C PHE A 58 21.43 -32.21 -34.45
N ALA A 59 22.66 -31.98 -34.90
CA ALA A 59 23.31 -30.67 -34.77
C ALA A 59 22.66 -29.61 -35.68
N GLY A 60 22.30 -29.99 -36.92
CA GLY A 60 21.53 -29.13 -37.82
C GLY A 60 20.15 -28.78 -37.25
N LEU A 61 19.47 -29.75 -36.62
CA LEU A 61 18.20 -29.50 -35.92
C LEU A 61 18.36 -28.49 -34.77
N LEU A 62 19.43 -28.59 -33.98
CA LEU A 62 19.72 -27.65 -32.90
C LEU A 62 19.98 -26.21 -33.41
N ILE A 63 20.64 -26.07 -34.56
CA ILE A 63 20.88 -24.76 -35.21
C ILE A 63 19.55 -24.13 -35.65
N VAL A 64 18.63 -24.92 -36.20
CA VAL A 64 17.29 -24.45 -36.61
C VAL A 64 16.39 -24.19 -35.40
N LEU A 65 16.53 -24.97 -34.33
CA LEU A 65 15.74 -24.83 -33.11
C LEU A 65 16.19 -23.64 -32.25
N TRP A 66 17.45 -23.22 -32.33
CA TRP A 66 18.01 -22.16 -31.49
C TRP A 66 17.29 -20.80 -31.61
N PRO A 67 17.01 -20.26 -32.82
CA PRO A 67 16.18 -19.05 -32.98
C PRO A 67 14.78 -19.18 -32.36
N ILE A 68 14.16 -20.36 -32.48
CA ILE A 68 12.85 -20.64 -31.90
C ILE A 68 12.94 -20.60 -30.37
N ALA A 69 13.97 -21.19 -29.78
CA ALA A 69 14.21 -21.16 -28.34
C ALA A 69 14.41 -19.73 -27.80
N VAL A 70 15.18 -18.89 -28.50
CA VAL A 70 15.36 -17.47 -28.13
C VAL A 70 14.05 -16.68 -28.26
N LEU A 71 13.26 -16.94 -29.31
CA LEU A 71 11.95 -16.32 -29.49
C LEU A 71 11.00 -16.67 -28.34
N LEU A 72 10.89 -17.96 -27.99
CA LEU A 72 10.06 -18.44 -26.89
C LEU A 72 10.51 -17.88 -25.53
N ALA A 73 11.82 -17.81 -25.28
CA ALA A 73 12.36 -17.20 -24.06
C ALA A 73 12.06 -15.70 -23.98
N THR A 74 12.11 -14.99 -25.11
CA THR A 74 11.77 -13.56 -25.18
C THR A 74 10.28 -13.35 -24.92
N ILE A 75 9.41 -14.14 -25.55
CA ILE A 75 7.96 -14.10 -25.33
C ILE A 75 7.63 -14.42 -23.88
N GLY A 76 8.24 -15.47 -23.30
CA GLY A 76 8.07 -15.85 -21.90
C GLY A 76 8.50 -14.74 -20.94
N GLY A 77 9.63 -14.08 -21.21
CA GLY A 77 10.09 -12.92 -20.44
C GLY A 77 9.10 -11.76 -20.46
N VAL A 78 8.62 -11.39 -21.65
CA VAL A 78 7.63 -10.32 -21.84
C VAL A 78 6.29 -10.66 -21.17
N LEU A 79 5.82 -11.91 -21.29
CA LEU A 79 4.56 -12.34 -20.69
C LEU A 79 4.63 -12.36 -19.15
N SER A 80 5.77 -12.82 -18.60
CA SER A 80 6.00 -12.84 -17.16
C SER A 80 6.00 -11.44 -16.54
N SER A 81 6.58 -10.43 -17.22
CA SER A 81 6.64 -9.07 -16.68
C SER A 81 5.26 -8.44 -16.57
N ILE A 82 4.36 -8.73 -17.50
CA ILE A 82 2.96 -8.30 -17.45
C ILE A 82 2.27 -8.95 -16.23
N GLY A 83 2.47 -10.26 -16.02
CA GLY A 83 1.90 -10.99 -14.88
C GLY A 83 2.31 -10.38 -13.53
N PHE A 84 3.60 -10.12 -13.33
CA PHE A 84 4.10 -9.47 -12.12
C PHE A 84 3.54 -8.04 -11.95
N GLY A 85 3.44 -7.26 -13.03
CA GLY A 85 2.88 -5.90 -12.99
C GLY A 85 1.40 -5.86 -12.61
N VAL A 86 0.59 -6.77 -13.16
CA VAL A 86 -0.84 -6.90 -12.80
C VAL A 86 -0.98 -7.36 -11.35
N TYR A 87 -0.19 -8.35 -10.92
CA TYR A 87 -0.20 -8.83 -9.54
C TYR A 87 0.10 -7.70 -8.54
N ALA A 88 1.18 -6.95 -8.75
CA ALA A 88 1.53 -5.80 -7.90
C ALA A 88 0.39 -4.75 -7.86
N SER A 89 -0.26 -4.50 -8.99
CA SER A 89 -1.38 -3.56 -9.08
C SER A 89 -2.62 -4.05 -8.30
N VAL A 90 -2.92 -5.35 -8.36
CA VAL A 90 -4.03 -5.96 -7.60
C VAL A 90 -3.77 -5.89 -6.09
N ILE A 91 -2.58 -6.28 -5.65
CA ILE A 91 -2.22 -6.23 -4.22
C ILE A 91 -2.28 -4.79 -3.69
N ALA A 92 -1.77 -3.83 -4.46
CA ALA A 92 -1.86 -2.43 -4.10
C ALA A 92 -3.29 -1.93 -3.99
N TYR A 93 -4.14 -2.29 -4.96
CA TYR A 93 -5.55 -1.97 -4.93
C TYR A 93 -6.20 -2.53 -3.66
N GLN A 94 -5.92 -3.79 -3.32
CA GLN A 94 -6.44 -4.44 -2.12
C GLN A 94 -6.04 -3.70 -0.84
N ILE A 95 -4.77 -3.32 -0.69
CA ILE A 95 -4.26 -2.59 0.48
C ILE A 95 -4.99 -1.25 0.62
N TRP A 96 -5.08 -0.48 -0.46
CA TRP A 96 -5.76 0.82 -0.42
C TRP A 96 -7.26 0.67 -0.18
N ASP A 97 -7.92 -0.32 -0.79
CA ASP A 97 -9.34 -0.60 -0.57
C ASP A 97 -9.63 -0.95 0.89
N ASN A 98 -8.85 -1.85 1.49
CA ASN A 98 -8.96 -2.20 2.91
C ASN A 98 -8.74 -0.98 3.81
N PHE A 99 -7.77 -0.13 3.48
CA PHE A 99 -7.52 1.10 4.26
C PHE A 99 -8.71 2.06 4.22
N PHE A 100 -9.29 2.31 3.04
CA PHE A 100 -10.44 3.21 2.90
C PHE A 100 -11.71 2.64 3.54
N LYS A 101 -11.93 1.32 3.44
CA LYS A 101 -13.00 0.63 4.19
C LYS A 101 -12.81 0.74 5.69
N GLY A 102 -11.58 0.61 6.18
CA GLY A 102 -11.25 0.85 7.59
C GLY A 102 -11.58 2.28 8.02
N CYS A 103 -11.27 3.29 7.19
CA CYS A 103 -11.66 4.68 7.43
C CYS A 103 -13.18 4.87 7.47
N GLU A 104 -13.92 4.18 6.60
CA GLU A 104 -15.38 4.22 6.59
C GLU A 104 -15.96 3.63 7.88
N HIS A 105 -15.49 2.43 8.27
CA HIS A 105 -15.96 1.74 9.47
C HIS A 105 -15.66 2.55 10.74
N VAL A 106 -14.41 2.98 10.91
CA VAL A 106 -13.99 3.82 12.05
C VAL A 106 -14.72 5.17 12.03
N GLY A 107 -14.91 5.77 10.85
CA GLY A 107 -15.66 7.02 10.73
C GLY A 107 -17.12 6.89 11.20
N LYS A 108 -17.80 5.80 10.83
CA LYS A 108 -19.15 5.49 11.32
C LYS A 108 -19.17 5.24 12.82
N GLU A 109 -18.18 4.52 13.35
CA GLU A 109 -18.04 4.27 14.79
C GLU A 109 -17.80 5.55 15.59
N LEU A 110 -16.91 6.42 15.12
CA LEU A 110 -16.62 7.72 15.74
C LEU A 110 -17.83 8.66 15.72
N LEU A 111 -18.68 8.56 14.70
CA LEU A 111 -19.95 9.29 14.64
C LEU A 111 -20.94 8.78 15.69
N VAL A 112 -21.01 7.47 15.90
CA VAL A 112 -21.84 6.87 16.97
C VAL A 112 -21.35 7.28 18.35
N LYS A 113 -20.04 7.29 18.55
CA LYS A 113 -19.40 7.69 19.81
C LYS A 113 -19.44 9.21 20.06
N GLY A 114 -20.01 10.00 19.15
CA GLY A 114 -20.07 11.46 19.25
C GLY A 114 -18.73 12.18 19.09
N ALA A 115 -17.67 11.47 18.71
CA ALA A 115 -16.35 12.05 18.52
C ALA A 115 -16.29 12.98 17.29
N ILE A 116 -17.04 12.61 16.25
CA ILE A 116 -17.21 13.39 15.01
C ILE A 116 -18.69 13.73 14.87
N THR A 117 -18.98 14.99 14.56
CA THR A 117 -20.35 15.48 14.38
C THR A 117 -20.74 15.48 12.91
N THR A 118 -22.04 15.48 12.61
CA THR A 118 -22.53 15.67 11.23
C THR A 118 -22.09 17.02 10.65
N ALA A 119 -22.00 18.05 11.49
CA ALA A 119 -21.47 19.36 11.10
C ALA A 119 -20.01 19.29 10.59
N ASP A 120 -19.18 18.40 11.17
CA ASP A 120 -17.81 18.19 10.69
C ASP A 120 -17.78 17.58 9.29
N LEU A 121 -18.71 16.66 9.02
CA LEU A 121 -18.87 16.01 7.71
C LEU A 121 -19.42 17.00 6.67
N ASP A 122 -20.39 17.83 7.05
CA ASP A 122 -20.96 18.85 6.17
C ASP A 122 -19.94 19.94 5.83
N ALA A 123 -19.18 20.41 6.84
CA ALA A 123 -18.08 21.34 6.65
C ALA A 123 -17.00 20.75 5.73
N TRP A 124 -16.70 19.45 5.87
CA TRP A 124 -15.83 18.76 4.94
C TRP A 124 -16.45 18.66 3.54
N GLN A 125 -17.75 18.38 3.43
CA GLN A 125 -18.41 18.21 2.14
C GLN A 125 -18.38 19.49 1.30
N GLN A 126 -18.56 20.65 1.95
CA GLN A 126 -18.56 21.98 1.33
C GLN A 126 -17.13 22.43 0.94
N SER A 127 -16.17 22.34 1.87
CA SER A 127 -14.83 22.90 1.67
C SER A 127 -13.79 21.88 1.16
N LYS A 128 -14.09 20.58 1.28
CA LYS A 128 -13.14 19.46 1.16
C LYS A 128 -11.90 19.64 2.04
N ASN A 129 -12.04 20.39 3.13
CA ASN A 129 -10.92 20.86 3.96
C ASN A 129 -11.28 20.94 5.44
N ASN A 130 -11.69 19.81 6.01
CA ASN A 130 -11.73 19.62 7.48
C ASN A 130 -10.58 18.68 7.89
N LYS A 131 -9.71 19.12 8.80
CA LYS A 131 -8.52 18.38 9.25
C LYS A 131 -8.89 17.08 9.97
N ILE A 132 -9.96 17.08 10.77
CA ILE A 132 -10.40 15.91 11.54
C ILE A 132 -10.80 14.78 10.58
N VAL A 133 -11.60 15.11 9.58
CA VAL A 133 -12.07 14.14 8.58
C VAL A 133 -10.93 13.73 7.64
N THR A 134 -10.17 14.69 7.12
CA THR A 134 -9.13 14.46 6.08
C THR A 134 -7.86 13.79 6.60
N VAL A 135 -7.48 14.09 7.85
CA VAL A 135 -6.21 13.65 8.45
C VAL A 135 -6.47 12.79 9.68
N GLY A 136 -7.43 13.18 10.53
CA GLY A 136 -7.73 12.52 11.79
C GLY A 136 -8.24 11.09 11.64
N ILE A 137 -9.27 10.85 10.81
CA ILE A 137 -9.79 9.49 10.56
C ILE A 137 -8.69 8.57 9.99
N PRO A 138 -7.96 8.93 8.92
CA PRO A 138 -6.80 8.18 8.46
C PRO A 138 -5.75 7.89 9.55
N ALA A 139 -5.40 8.89 10.35
CA ALA A 139 -4.41 8.74 11.42
C ALA A 139 -4.88 7.76 12.49
N TYR A 140 -6.17 7.79 12.85
CA TYR A 140 -6.78 6.83 13.76
C TYR A 140 -6.66 5.40 13.22
N VAL A 141 -7.01 5.17 11.94
CA VAL A 141 -6.94 3.85 11.31
C VAL A 141 -5.52 3.31 11.23
N PHE A 142 -4.53 4.15 10.92
CA PHE A 142 -3.13 3.72 10.94
C PHE A 142 -2.64 3.39 12.35
N LEU A 143 -3.02 4.19 13.35
CA LEU A 143 -2.67 3.90 14.74
C LEU A 143 -3.29 2.58 15.21
N ASP A 144 -4.56 2.36 14.89
CA ASP A 144 -5.26 1.10 15.16
C ASP A 144 -4.56 -0.10 14.50
N CYS A 145 -4.17 0.04 13.23
CA CYS A 145 -3.34 -0.95 12.52
C CYS A 145 -2.01 -1.23 13.26
N PHE A 146 -1.31 -0.20 13.73
CA PHE A 146 -0.04 -0.38 14.46
C PHE A 146 -0.25 -1.11 15.79
N LEU A 147 -1.22 -0.69 16.59
CA LEU A 147 -1.48 -1.27 17.91
C LEU A 147 -1.98 -2.71 17.78
N ARG A 148 -2.89 -3.01 16.85
CA ARG A 148 -3.32 -4.39 16.56
C ARG A 148 -2.15 -5.28 16.16
N SER A 149 -1.27 -4.77 15.29
CA SER A 149 -0.07 -5.50 14.85
C SER A 149 0.91 -5.76 16.00
N ILE A 150 1.04 -4.82 16.94
CA ILE A 150 1.89 -4.98 18.13
C ILE A 150 1.29 -6.03 19.08
N LYS A 151 -0.02 -5.97 19.33
CA LYS A 151 -0.74 -6.91 20.20
C LYS A 151 -0.72 -8.35 19.65
N ASP A 152 -0.84 -8.53 18.34
CA ASP A 152 -0.73 -9.84 17.67
C ASP A 152 0.73 -10.34 17.58
N GLY A 153 1.73 -9.52 17.95
CA GLY A 153 3.14 -9.86 17.79
C GLY A 153 3.61 -9.94 16.33
N PHE A 154 2.80 -9.48 15.38
CA PHE A 154 3.07 -9.61 13.96
C PHE A 154 4.18 -8.65 13.49
N ALA A 155 5.17 -9.20 12.77
CA ALA A 155 6.29 -8.42 12.25
C ALA A 155 5.85 -7.37 11.22
N GLY A 156 4.84 -7.67 10.41
CA GLY A 156 4.27 -6.79 9.39
C GLY A 156 3.17 -5.86 9.90
N PHE A 157 2.20 -5.53 9.04
CA PHE A 157 1.01 -4.76 9.41
C PHE A 157 -0.25 -5.60 9.27
N LEU A 158 -1.09 -5.58 10.30
CA LEU A 158 -2.40 -6.21 10.32
C LEU A 158 -3.47 -5.15 10.04
N MET A 159 -4.04 -5.19 8.84
CA MET A 159 -5.10 -4.25 8.45
C MET A 159 -6.46 -4.62 9.07
N SER A 160 -7.43 -3.72 8.98
CA SER A 160 -8.76 -3.87 9.59
C SER A 160 -9.51 -5.14 9.19
N ASP A 161 -9.34 -5.63 7.95
CA ASP A 161 -9.96 -6.87 7.44
C ASP A 161 -9.09 -8.13 7.68
N ASN A 162 -8.22 -8.12 8.70
CA ASN A 162 -7.24 -9.17 9.00
C ASN A 162 -6.23 -9.48 7.88
N VAL A 163 -6.13 -8.61 6.88
CA VAL A 163 -5.15 -8.76 5.82
C VAL A 163 -3.75 -8.49 6.38
N LYS A 164 -2.89 -9.50 6.24
CA LYS A 164 -1.51 -9.49 6.71
C LYS A 164 -0.58 -8.94 5.64
N LEU A 165 0.07 -7.83 5.95
CA LEU A 165 0.98 -7.14 5.08
C LEU A 165 2.42 -7.35 5.56
N THR A 166 3.17 -8.18 4.83
CA THR A 166 4.59 -8.47 5.10
C THR A 166 5.49 -7.79 4.08
N SER A 167 6.81 -7.86 4.27
CA SER A 167 7.79 -7.48 3.25
C SER A 167 7.65 -8.27 1.95
N LEU A 168 7.13 -9.51 2.01
CA LEU A 168 6.97 -10.40 0.86
C LEU A 168 5.68 -10.13 0.06
N ASN A 169 4.60 -9.74 0.76
CA ASN A 169 3.29 -9.47 0.14
C ASN A 169 3.11 -7.98 -0.19
N ARG A 170 4.16 -7.18 -0.06
CA ARG A 170 4.10 -5.76 -0.35
C ARG A 170 4.30 -5.54 -1.84
N PRO A 171 3.45 -4.74 -2.50
CA PRO A 171 3.65 -4.38 -3.88
C PRO A 171 4.96 -3.59 -4.03
N GLU A 172 5.79 -3.99 -4.98
CA GLU A 172 7.05 -3.33 -5.25
C GLU A 172 6.81 -1.93 -5.82
N GLY A 173 7.58 -0.96 -5.33
CA GLY A 173 7.67 0.35 -5.97
C GLY A 173 7.85 1.50 -4.99
N ARG A 174 8.37 2.60 -5.55
CA ARG A 174 8.83 3.78 -4.78
C ARG A 174 7.76 4.36 -3.84
N VAL A 175 6.48 4.28 -4.20
CA VAL A 175 5.40 4.81 -3.38
C VAL A 175 5.19 3.95 -2.12
N PHE A 176 5.27 2.62 -2.22
CA PHE A 176 5.18 1.76 -1.06
C PHE A 176 6.46 1.78 -0.23
N ASP A 177 7.63 1.93 -0.87
CA ASP A 177 8.91 2.25 -0.20
C ASP A 177 8.79 3.47 0.69
N TRP A 178 8.35 4.56 0.09
CA TRP A 178 8.08 5.77 0.82
C TRP A 178 6.99 5.63 1.91
N LEU A 179 6.00 4.76 1.73
CA LEU A 179 4.91 4.56 2.69
C LEU A 179 5.32 3.70 3.90
N PHE A 180 5.98 2.58 3.67
CA PHE A 180 6.23 1.55 4.68
C PHE A 180 7.34 1.89 5.63
N ASP A 181 8.39 2.57 5.18
CA ASP A 181 9.55 2.84 6.03
C ASP A 181 9.15 3.75 7.21
N PRO A 182 8.42 4.87 7.02
CA PRO A 182 7.92 5.68 8.13
C PRO A 182 6.96 4.90 9.04
N MET A 183 6.06 4.09 8.48
CA MET A 183 5.13 3.29 9.27
C MET A 183 5.86 2.26 10.15
N SER A 184 6.91 1.64 9.62
CA SER A 184 7.70 0.63 10.35
C SER A 184 8.46 1.27 11.51
N ILE A 185 9.02 2.45 11.29
CA ILE A 185 9.70 3.24 12.33
C ILE A 185 8.70 3.65 13.43
N MET A 186 7.53 4.19 13.06
CA MET A 186 6.51 4.60 14.04
C MET A 186 5.98 3.39 14.82
N LYS A 187 5.73 2.25 14.17
CA LYS A 187 5.32 1.01 14.85
C LYS A 187 6.39 0.52 15.82
N ALA A 188 7.66 0.53 15.42
CA ALA A 188 8.77 0.12 16.29
C ALA A 188 8.88 1.02 17.53
N GLN A 189 8.70 2.34 17.35
CA GLN A 189 8.70 3.29 18.46
C GLN A 189 7.51 3.08 19.41
N LEU A 190 6.30 2.85 18.89
CA LEU A 190 5.15 2.51 19.72
C LEU A 190 5.36 1.20 20.48
N LYS A 191 5.95 0.19 19.83
CA LYS A 191 6.28 -1.10 20.46
C LYS A 191 7.26 -0.92 21.62
N SER A 192 8.26 -0.05 21.48
CA SER A 192 9.23 0.20 22.57
C SER A 192 8.64 0.94 23.76
N LEU A 193 7.55 1.69 23.58
CA LEU A 193 6.94 2.47 24.66
C LEU A 193 6.05 1.64 25.60
N GLN A 194 5.62 0.44 25.18
CA GLN A 194 4.73 -0.45 25.95
C GLN A 194 3.56 0.32 26.58
N LEU A 195 2.70 0.86 25.71
CA LEU A 195 1.62 1.74 26.12
C LEU A 195 0.59 1.02 27.00
N GLU A 196 0.12 1.74 28.01
CA GLU A 196 -1.08 1.35 28.76
C GLU A 196 -2.34 1.66 27.96
N GLU A 197 -3.45 0.98 28.23
CA GLU A 197 -4.73 1.19 27.54
C GLU A 197 -5.20 2.66 27.60
N SER A 198 -4.99 3.33 28.74
CA SER A 198 -5.29 4.76 28.91
C SER A 198 -4.47 5.66 27.98
N GLU A 199 -3.19 5.33 27.76
CA GLU A 199 -2.28 6.07 26.87
C GLU A 199 -2.58 5.80 25.40
N GLU A 200 -2.95 4.56 25.05
CA GLU A 200 -3.43 4.22 23.70
C GLU A 200 -4.65 5.07 23.34
N LEU A 201 -5.65 5.13 24.23
CA LEU A 201 -6.87 5.92 24.06
C LEU A 201 -6.59 7.42 23.97
N TYR A 202 -5.61 7.93 24.75
CA TYR A 202 -5.15 9.31 24.64
C TYR A 202 -4.51 9.59 23.28
N LEU A 203 -3.65 8.69 22.80
CA LEU A 203 -2.99 8.84 21.50
C LEU A 203 -4.00 8.79 20.35
N PHE A 204 -5.06 7.98 20.46
CA PHE A 204 -6.18 7.98 19.52
C PHE A 204 -6.87 9.35 19.45
N LYS A 205 -7.17 9.98 20.60
CA LYS A 205 -7.72 11.36 20.64
C LYS A 205 -6.79 12.36 19.99
N PHE A 206 -5.51 12.30 20.34
CA PHE A 206 -4.50 13.20 19.79
C PHE A 206 -4.42 13.09 18.26
N CYS A 207 -4.36 11.86 17.75
CA CYS A 207 -4.31 11.55 16.32
C CYS A 207 -5.56 12.03 15.58
N LEU A 208 -6.75 11.86 16.16
CA LEU A 208 -8.02 12.29 15.57
C LEU A 208 -8.13 13.82 15.47
N TYR A 209 -7.83 14.54 16.54
CA TYR A 209 -8.10 15.98 16.62
C TYR A 209 -6.94 16.90 16.24
N GLY A 210 -5.77 16.37 15.88
CA GLY A 210 -4.68 17.26 15.46
C GLY A 210 -3.92 17.93 16.59
N GLY A 211 -4.10 17.46 17.84
CA GLY A 211 -3.62 18.16 19.05
C GLY A 211 -4.52 19.32 19.50
N ASP A 212 -5.75 19.43 18.99
CA ASP A 212 -6.71 20.43 19.46
C ASP A 212 -7.23 20.07 20.87
N THR A 213 -6.70 20.78 21.86
CA THR A 213 -7.03 20.61 23.28
C THR A 213 -8.53 20.71 23.56
N THR A 214 -9.24 21.64 22.90
CA THR A 214 -10.67 21.87 23.15
C THR A 214 -11.52 20.67 22.76
N ARG A 215 -11.21 20.06 21.60
CA ARG A 215 -11.90 18.87 21.09
C ARG A 215 -11.51 17.61 21.85
N MET A 216 -10.25 17.51 22.28
CA MET A 216 -9.76 16.39 23.09
C MET A 216 -10.40 16.36 24.48
N GLU A 217 -10.68 17.52 25.08
CA GLU A 217 -11.39 17.63 26.36
C GLU A 217 -12.90 17.38 26.21
N ALA A 218 -13.48 17.78 25.08
CA ALA A 218 -14.91 17.61 24.82
C ALA A 218 -15.33 16.14 24.62
N TRP A 219 -14.42 15.26 24.18
CA TRP A 219 -14.71 13.84 23.97
C TRP A 219 -14.05 12.96 25.04
N ASP A 220 -14.87 12.40 25.93
CA ASP A 220 -14.41 11.39 26.88
C ASP A 220 -14.45 9.99 26.27
N ASN A 221 -13.26 9.41 26.12
CA ASN A 221 -13.05 8.04 25.66
C ASN A 221 -12.28 7.20 26.69
N GLY A 222 -12.11 7.69 27.92
CA GLY A 222 -11.30 7.05 28.97
C GLY A 222 -9.79 7.25 28.85
N GLY A 223 -9.29 7.89 27.78
CA GLY A 223 -7.87 8.19 27.60
C GLY A 223 -7.43 9.44 28.36
N ALA A 224 -6.38 9.32 29.17
CA ALA A 224 -5.80 10.42 29.94
C ALA A 224 -4.36 10.71 29.48
N PRO A 225 -3.90 11.97 29.54
CA PRO A 225 -2.51 12.29 29.25
C PRO A 225 -1.58 11.57 30.25
N PRO A 226 -0.41 11.09 29.81
CA PRO A 226 0.59 10.53 30.73
C PRO A 226 0.99 11.55 31.80
N ARG A 227 1.26 11.07 33.02
CA ARG A 227 1.69 11.93 34.14
C ARG A 227 3.06 12.56 33.92
N GLU A 228 3.93 11.88 33.18
CA GLU A 228 5.27 12.36 32.86
C GLU A 228 5.29 13.21 31.58
N ASP A 229 5.81 14.43 31.67
CA ASP A 229 5.88 15.36 30.55
C ASP A 229 6.71 14.82 29.37
N ILE A 230 7.79 14.10 29.66
CA ILE A 230 8.65 13.49 28.64
C ILE A 230 7.88 12.42 27.86
N ARG A 231 7.16 11.55 28.56
CA ARG A 231 6.36 10.46 27.98
C ARG A 231 5.23 11.01 27.13
N ARG A 232 4.55 12.05 27.62
CA ARG A 232 3.55 12.81 26.86
C ARG A 232 4.14 13.41 25.59
N ALA A 233 5.28 14.09 25.68
CA ALA A 233 5.93 14.71 24.53
C ALA A 233 6.36 13.67 23.46
N GLN A 234 6.80 12.48 23.89
CA GLN A 234 7.12 11.37 22.98
C GLN A 234 5.89 10.87 22.23
N LEU A 235 4.78 10.64 22.94
CA LEU A 235 3.49 10.21 22.38
C LEU A 235 2.94 11.23 21.38
N GLU A 236 2.86 12.49 21.78
CA GLU A 236 2.45 13.59 20.90
C GLU A 236 3.41 13.73 19.71
N GLY A 237 4.70 13.47 19.89
CA GLY A 237 5.72 13.45 18.84
C GLY A 237 5.49 12.36 17.80
N ILE A 238 5.02 11.17 18.19
CA ILE A 238 4.58 10.12 17.26
C ILE A 238 3.28 10.55 16.57
N GLY A 239 2.30 11.06 17.31
CA GLY A 239 1.03 11.51 16.77
C GLY A 239 1.17 12.61 15.71
N ARG A 240 2.06 13.60 15.94
CA ARG A 240 2.35 14.66 14.95
C ARG A 240 2.96 14.10 13.67
N ARG A 241 3.87 13.11 13.78
CA ARG A 241 4.46 12.44 12.61
C ARG A 241 3.41 11.65 11.83
N LEU A 242 2.53 10.95 12.52
CA LEU A 242 1.43 10.21 11.89
C LEU A 242 0.45 11.15 11.18
N GLN A 243 0.13 12.30 11.77
CA GLN A 243 -0.70 13.32 11.13
C GLN A 243 -0.02 13.97 9.93
N GLY A 244 1.27 14.29 10.02
CA GLY A 244 2.03 14.81 8.88
C GLY A 244 2.08 13.81 7.72
N PHE A 245 2.24 12.53 8.04
CA PHE A 245 2.14 11.44 7.08
C PHE A 245 0.75 11.37 6.44
N CYS A 246 -0.33 11.38 7.23
CA CYS A 246 -1.70 11.36 6.73
C CYS A 246 -2.07 12.62 5.93
N LEU A 247 -1.52 13.78 6.28
CA LEU A 247 -1.64 15.02 5.51
C LEU A 247 -0.96 14.90 4.14
N THR A 248 0.17 14.21 4.08
CA THR A 248 0.85 13.94 2.80
C THR A 248 0.02 12.97 1.97
N LEU A 249 -0.58 11.96 2.60
CA LEU A 249 -1.49 11.01 1.95
C LEU A 249 -2.77 11.65 1.42
N SER A 250 -3.34 12.62 2.14
CA SER A 250 -4.59 13.26 1.71
C SER A 250 -4.42 14.21 0.52
N ARG A 251 -3.20 14.73 0.32
CA ARG A 251 -2.84 15.57 -0.84
C ARG A 251 -2.75 14.77 -2.15
N LEU A 252 -2.79 13.45 -2.09
CA LEU A 252 -2.72 12.58 -3.24
C LEU A 252 -4.06 12.57 -3.99
N PRO A 253 -4.09 12.70 -5.32
CA PRO A 253 -5.35 12.80 -6.07
C PRO A 253 -6.21 11.53 -5.98
N THR A 254 -5.58 10.35 -5.94
CA THR A 254 -6.25 9.06 -5.77
C THR A 254 -6.89 8.93 -4.39
N SER A 255 -6.14 9.28 -3.33
CA SER A 255 -6.62 9.30 -1.96
C SER A 255 -7.80 10.26 -1.80
N ARG A 256 -7.66 11.48 -2.31
CA ARG A 256 -8.73 12.49 -2.28
C ARG A 256 -10.02 12.00 -2.93
N ARG A 257 -9.93 11.33 -4.10
CA ARG A 257 -11.11 10.78 -4.80
C ARG A 257 -11.80 9.68 -3.98
N ARG A 258 -11.03 8.74 -3.43
CA ARG A 258 -11.56 7.63 -2.63
C ARG A 258 -12.15 8.13 -1.31
N PHE A 259 -11.52 9.12 -0.69
CA PHE A 259 -12.00 9.70 0.56
C PHE A 259 -13.34 10.44 0.41
N ILE A 260 -13.61 11.03 -0.77
CA ILE A 260 -14.95 11.58 -1.08
C ILE A 260 -16.03 10.49 -1.00
N GLN A 261 -15.74 9.29 -1.49
CA GLN A 261 -16.67 8.16 -1.39
C GLN A 261 -16.85 7.74 0.08
N VAL A 262 -15.74 7.58 0.83
CA VAL A 262 -15.78 7.23 2.26
C VAL A 262 -16.66 8.19 3.06
N VAL A 263 -16.47 9.50 2.92
CA VAL A 263 -17.26 10.50 3.66
C VAL A 263 -18.73 10.46 3.27
N LYS A 264 -19.03 10.21 1.99
CA LYS A 264 -20.42 10.04 1.52
C LYS A 264 -21.09 8.84 2.19
N GLU A 265 -20.41 7.70 2.28
CA GLU A 265 -20.94 6.49 2.93
C GLU A 265 -21.14 6.69 4.44
N ILE A 266 -20.23 7.42 5.11
CA ILE A 266 -20.38 7.77 6.53
C ILE A 266 -21.64 8.65 6.73
N ALA A 267 -21.83 9.68 5.91
CA ALA A 267 -22.97 10.60 6.00
C ALA A 267 -24.31 9.93 5.61
N GLN A 268 -24.31 8.99 4.68
CA GLN A 268 -25.51 8.22 4.34
C GLN A 268 -25.90 7.27 5.47
N GLY A 269 -24.92 6.62 6.11
CA GLY A 269 -25.13 5.76 7.27
C GLY A 269 -25.74 6.49 8.47
N SER A 270 -25.40 7.77 8.69
CA SER A 270 -26.05 8.56 9.73
C SER A 270 -27.51 8.86 9.41
N ASN A 271 -27.82 9.27 8.17
CA ASN A 271 -29.19 9.59 7.76
C ASN A 271 -30.13 8.38 7.86
N GLN A 272 -29.72 7.22 7.35
CA GLN A 272 -30.54 5.99 7.43
C GLN A 272 -30.86 5.59 8.87
N ARG A 273 -29.90 5.78 9.79
CA ARG A 273 -30.08 5.47 11.21
C ARG A 273 -31.05 6.45 11.88
N SER A 274 -31.01 7.75 11.55
CA SER A 274 -31.98 8.74 12.02
C SER A 274 -33.42 8.40 11.59
N TYR A 275 -33.62 7.93 10.35
CA TYR A 275 -34.94 7.46 9.89
C TYR A 275 -35.41 6.19 10.61
N SER A 276 -34.50 5.24 10.88
CA SER A 276 -34.84 4.00 11.59
C SER A 276 -35.22 4.23 13.06
N PHE A 277 -34.56 5.15 13.75
CA PHE A 277 -34.92 5.51 15.13
C PHE A 277 -36.23 6.30 15.19
N GLY A 278 -36.50 7.17 14.22
CA GLY A 278 -37.78 7.87 14.11
C GLY A 278 -38.97 6.94 13.83
N ALA A 279 -38.74 5.86 13.08
CA ALA A 279 -39.78 4.86 12.78
C ALA A 279 -40.04 3.86 13.93
N ALA A 280 -39.08 3.66 14.84
CA ALA A 280 -39.23 2.78 16.01
C ALA A 280 -39.80 3.50 17.25
N ALA A 281 -39.95 4.82 17.19
CA ALA A 281 -40.47 5.67 18.26
C ALA A 281 -41.94 6.09 18.06
N VAL A 282 -42.63 5.48 17.09
CA VAL A 282 -44.08 5.62 16.79
C VAL A 282 -44.74 4.27 16.99
#